data_AF-A0A1V4MSR7-F1
#
_entry.id   AF-A0A1V4MSR7-F1
#
_cell.length_a   1.000
_cell.length_b   1.000
_cell.length_c   1.000
_cell.angle_alpha   90.00
_cell.angle_beta   90.00
_cell.angle_gamma   90.00
#
_symmetry.space_group_name_H-M   'P 1'
#
loop_
_entity.id
_entity.type
_entity.pdbx_description
1 polymer ?
#
loop_
_entity_poly.entity_id
_entity_poly.type
_entity_poly.pdbx_seq_one_letter_code
_entity_poly.pdbx_strand_id
1 'polypeptide(L)'
;MDSTLRQILDGFLYSVENFSGTVDRSNPKLARARELLQTLTSKAEDGADIASISIDPSFSELGGLIGELASEPPAAGEEPVPSASTASYGSPDEVPSAGVPAAGYHMAYQSMDPAVREKNSKYYERIFRIEEEAPNAIHFNTMLEEDGVLLEMSREPLLEAAEDTLRQARDAHSPTVEYQQGLALKTYAGVETIPELEYEGARMAEFSNVEHVWDAMYIHVIGLLPACAQAIESFGPGEENVAKLRRSHRFMADFMGVTWNTVFRDPRYLLFWNEVFWPRVPMNKRLLYGVTSAEGWRDLLREKFYDPFVKDEPPVSEDTGKSLVRFWRKEYPSVEVLGLLGRSPRPPVELD
;
A
#
# COMPACT_ATOMS: atom_id res chain seq x y z
N MET A 1 16.16 17.42 -7.22
CA MET A 1 16.33 16.07 -6.64
C MET A 1 15.09 15.69 -5.83
N ASP A 2 14.57 14.49 -6.04
CA ASP A 2 13.46 13.88 -5.30
C ASP A 2 13.84 13.60 -3.82
N SER A 3 12.85 13.62 -2.91
CA SER A 3 13.10 13.49 -1.46
C SER A 3 13.60 12.10 -1.05
N THR A 4 13.11 11.04 -1.69
CA THR A 4 13.53 9.66 -1.42
C THR A 4 14.93 9.43 -1.95
N LEU A 5 15.24 9.94 -3.15
CA LEU A 5 16.58 9.89 -3.72
C LEU A 5 17.60 10.66 -2.86
N ARG A 6 17.19 11.82 -2.33
CA ARG A 6 18.01 12.60 -1.38
C ARG A 6 18.35 11.79 -0.13
N GLN A 7 17.35 11.16 0.50
CA GLN A 7 17.58 10.34 1.70
C GLN A 7 18.56 9.20 1.47
N ILE A 8 18.49 8.52 0.32
CA ILE A 8 19.40 7.43 -0.02
C ILE A 8 20.85 7.94 -0.18
N LEU A 9 21.04 9.03 -0.92
CA LEU A 9 22.38 9.60 -1.14
C LEU A 9 22.96 10.19 0.15
N ASP A 10 22.14 10.81 0.99
CA ASP A 10 22.54 11.29 2.32
C ASP A 10 22.98 10.13 3.23
N GLY A 11 22.31 8.98 3.15
CA GLY A 11 22.71 7.76 3.87
C GLY A 11 24.05 7.18 3.41
N PHE A 12 24.34 7.22 2.11
CA PHE A 12 25.66 6.84 1.58
C PHE A 12 26.73 7.86 1.94
N LEU A 13 26.43 9.16 1.90
CA LEU A 13 27.34 10.22 2.34
C LEU A 13 27.73 10.02 3.80
N TYR A 14 26.74 9.85 4.67
CA TYR A 14 26.97 9.58 6.08
C TYR A 14 27.88 8.37 6.29
N SER A 15 27.63 7.28 5.56
CA SER A 15 28.44 6.05 5.66
C SER A 15 29.89 6.28 5.23
N VAL A 16 30.11 6.96 4.09
CA VAL A 16 31.45 7.27 3.57
C VAL A 16 32.21 8.24 4.48
N GLU A 17 31.53 9.25 5.03
CA GLU A 17 32.12 10.18 6.01
C GLU A 17 32.51 9.46 7.31
N ASN A 18 31.68 8.54 7.78
CA ASN A 18 31.98 7.75 8.97
C ASN A 18 33.23 6.88 8.76
N PHE A 19 33.35 6.18 7.63
CA PHE A 19 34.56 5.41 7.30
C PHE A 19 35.81 6.28 7.08
N SER A 20 35.63 7.55 6.72
CA SER A 20 36.73 8.50 6.59
C SER A 20 37.40 8.84 7.92
N GLY A 21 36.72 8.60 9.04
CA GLY A 21 37.22 8.78 10.40
C GLY A 21 37.70 7.49 11.07
N THR A 22 37.62 6.34 10.40
CA THR A 22 38.00 5.04 10.98
C THR A 22 39.02 4.27 10.15
N VAL A 23 39.00 4.43 8.82
CA VAL A 23 39.90 3.76 7.89
C VAL A 23 40.93 4.77 7.36
N ASP A 24 42.15 4.31 7.05
CA ASP A 24 43.20 5.18 6.50
C ASP A 24 42.66 6.01 5.32
N ARG A 25 42.87 7.33 5.37
CA ARG A 25 42.47 8.27 4.32
C ARG A 25 43.07 7.95 2.96
N SER A 26 44.17 7.20 2.92
CA SER A 26 44.79 6.71 1.69
C SER A 26 44.13 5.45 1.12
N ASN A 27 43.11 4.88 1.79
CA ASN A 27 42.45 3.66 1.35
C ASN A 27 41.78 3.88 -0.03
N PRO A 28 42.16 3.08 -1.05
CA PRO A 28 41.66 3.26 -2.42
C PRO A 28 40.15 3.04 -2.54
N LYS A 29 39.56 2.20 -1.68
CA LYS A 29 38.11 1.95 -1.64
C LYS A 29 37.35 3.18 -1.15
N LEU A 30 37.89 3.87 -0.14
CA LEU A 30 37.30 5.11 0.38
C LEU A 30 37.37 6.24 -0.64
N ALA A 31 38.51 6.38 -1.34
CA ALA A 31 38.65 7.36 -2.43
C ALA A 31 37.65 7.09 -3.57
N ARG A 32 37.50 5.80 -3.96
CA ARG A 32 36.56 5.39 -5.00
C ARG A 32 35.10 5.60 -4.58
N ALA A 33 34.74 5.28 -3.34
CA ALA A 33 33.39 5.49 -2.83
C ALA A 33 32.98 6.98 -2.86
N ARG A 34 33.90 7.90 -2.51
CA ARG A 34 33.65 9.35 -2.62
C ARG A 34 33.42 9.81 -4.06
N GLU A 35 34.24 9.32 -5.00
CA GLU A 35 34.11 9.65 -6.42
C GLU A 35 32.75 9.20 -6.98
N LEU A 36 32.33 7.98 -6.67
CA LEU A 36 31.06 7.42 -7.11
C LEU A 36 29.87 8.17 -6.49
N LEU A 37 29.94 8.47 -5.20
CA LEU A 37 28.91 9.26 -4.51
C LEU A 37 28.76 10.66 -5.12
N GLN A 38 29.88 11.34 -5.42
CA GLN A 38 29.85 12.65 -6.06
C GLN A 38 29.25 12.56 -7.47
N THR A 39 29.57 11.51 -8.22
CA THR A 39 29.01 11.25 -9.55
C THR A 39 27.50 11.05 -9.51
N LEU A 40 27.01 10.23 -8.58
CA LEU A 40 25.58 9.96 -8.40
C LEU A 40 24.82 11.21 -7.91
N THR A 41 25.43 11.98 -7.01
CA THR A 41 24.86 13.25 -6.51
C THR A 41 24.71 14.26 -7.65
N SER A 42 25.75 14.45 -8.47
CA SER A 42 25.69 15.34 -9.64
C SER A 42 24.58 14.91 -10.61
N LYS A 43 24.45 13.61 -10.90
CA LYS A 43 23.38 13.10 -11.77
C LYS A 43 21.99 13.37 -11.20
N ALA A 44 21.82 13.22 -9.89
CA ALA A 44 20.56 13.50 -9.21
C ALA A 44 20.23 14.99 -9.16
N GLU A 45 21.25 15.87 -9.07
CA GLU A 45 21.10 17.32 -9.19
C GLU A 45 20.73 17.75 -10.62
N ASP A 46 21.29 17.07 -11.63
CA ASP A 46 20.98 17.28 -13.06
C ASP A 46 19.61 16.72 -13.49
N GLY A 47 18.86 16.12 -12.56
CA GLY A 47 17.46 15.73 -12.75
C GLY A 47 17.22 14.24 -13.00
N ALA A 48 18.22 13.37 -12.80
CA ALA A 48 18.01 11.93 -12.82
C ALA A 48 17.07 11.49 -11.67
N ASP A 49 16.13 10.60 -11.99
CA ASP A 49 15.20 10.03 -11.01
C ASP A 49 15.77 8.77 -10.34
N ILE A 50 15.05 8.26 -9.33
CA ILE A 50 15.48 7.10 -8.54
C ILE A 50 15.67 5.85 -9.41
N ALA A 51 14.83 5.65 -10.43
CA ALA A 51 14.94 4.51 -11.34
C ALA A 51 16.23 4.61 -12.15
N SER A 52 16.53 5.79 -12.68
CA SER A 52 17.75 6.08 -13.44
C SER A 52 19.02 5.92 -12.61
N ILE A 53 18.99 6.35 -11.35
CA ILE A 53 20.11 6.20 -10.42
C ILE A 53 20.29 4.74 -9.98
N SER A 54 19.21 4.02 -9.69
CA SER A 54 19.29 2.64 -9.16
C SER A 54 19.81 1.62 -10.16
N ILE A 55 19.63 1.86 -11.46
CA ILE A 55 20.17 1.01 -12.53
C ILE A 55 21.57 1.45 -12.98
N ASP A 56 22.08 2.57 -12.47
CA ASP A 56 23.44 3.03 -12.76
C ASP A 56 24.45 2.07 -12.11
N PRO A 57 25.42 1.53 -12.86
CA PRO A 57 26.43 0.63 -12.28
C PRO A 57 27.17 1.24 -11.08
N SER A 58 27.34 2.56 -11.07
CA SER A 58 27.96 3.31 -9.97
C SER A 58 27.21 3.16 -8.65
N PHE A 59 25.89 2.96 -8.69
CA PHE A 59 25.05 2.80 -7.50
C PHE A 59 25.30 1.44 -6.83
N SER A 60 25.31 0.36 -7.60
CA SER A 60 25.63 -0.97 -7.08
C SER A 60 27.10 -1.07 -6.64
N GLU A 61 28.02 -0.44 -7.37
CA GLU A 61 29.45 -0.39 -7.01
C GLU A 61 29.66 0.35 -5.69
N LEU A 62 29.00 1.50 -5.50
CA LEU A 62 29.06 2.25 -4.25
C LEU A 62 28.53 1.44 -3.06
N GLY A 63 27.37 0.78 -3.22
CA GLY A 63 26.81 -0.08 -2.17
C GLY A 63 27.76 -1.23 -1.79
N GLY A 64 28.38 -1.86 -2.79
CA GLY A 64 29.39 -2.91 -2.58
C GLY A 64 30.63 -2.39 -1.83
N LEU A 65 31.18 -1.24 -2.25
CA LEU A 65 32.34 -0.62 -1.60
C LEU A 65 32.06 -0.22 -0.15
N ILE A 66 30.85 0.26 0.16
CA ILE A 66 30.44 0.57 1.53
C ILE A 66 30.42 -0.71 2.40
N GLY A 67 29.90 -1.82 1.86
CA GLY A 67 29.94 -3.12 2.54
C GLY A 67 31.37 -3.65 2.75
N GLU A 68 32.25 -3.46 1.77
CA GLU A 68 33.67 -3.81 1.91
C GLU A 68 34.40 -2.94 2.93
N LEU A 69 34.14 -1.62 2.95
CA LEU A 69 34.71 -0.69 3.92
C LEU A 69 34.30 -1.02 5.35
N ALA A 70 33.07 -1.53 5.55
CA ALA A 70 32.62 -2.03 6.85
C ALA A 70 33.43 -3.23 7.37
N SER A 71 34.14 -3.93 6.48
CA SER A 71 34.99 -5.07 6.81
C SER A 71 36.48 -4.71 6.91
N GLU A 72 36.87 -3.46 6.62
CA GLU A 72 38.26 -3.02 6.72
C GLU A 72 38.65 -2.78 8.18
N PRO A 73 39.85 -3.19 8.60
CA PRO A 73 40.33 -2.90 9.95
C PRO A 73 40.59 -1.39 10.12
N PRO A 74 40.33 -0.82 11.31
CA PRO A 74 40.58 0.59 11.56
C PRO A 74 42.07 0.95 11.46
N ALA A 75 42.36 2.21 11.13
CA ALA A 75 43.72 2.71 10.99
C ALA A 75 44.51 2.58 12.31
N ALA A 76 45.78 2.15 12.21
CA ALA A 76 46.62 1.94 13.37
C ALA A 76 46.86 3.25 14.15
N GLY A 77 46.32 3.34 15.36
CA GLY A 77 46.57 4.44 16.29
C GLY A 77 45.42 5.46 16.44
N GLU A 78 44.31 5.29 15.74
CA GLU A 78 43.07 6.01 16.06
C GLU A 78 42.24 5.15 17.03
N GLU A 79 41.99 5.66 18.24
CA GLU A 79 40.93 5.11 19.07
C GLU A 79 39.62 5.25 18.27
N PRO A 80 38.84 4.16 18.11
CA PRO A 80 37.62 4.24 17.34
C PRO A 80 36.72 5.29 17.98
N VAL A 81 36.43 6.36 17.24
CA VAL A 81 35.28 7.23 17.52
C VAL A 81 34.09 6.27 17.57
N PRO A 82 33.31 6.23 18.67
CA PRO A 82 32.34 5.18 18.87
C PRO A 82 31.26 5.27 17.79
N SER A 83 31.43 4.49 16.73
CA SER A 83 30.35 4.15 15.84
C SER A 83 29.40 3.26 16.62
N ALA A 84 28.10 3.44 16.43
CA ALA A 84 27.07 2.57 17.00
C ALA A 84 27.25 1.08 16.62
N SER A 85 28.18 0.76 15.70
CA SER A 85 28.53 -0.58 15.25
C SER A 85 29.84 -1.15 15.82
N THR A 86 30.61 -0.39 16.60
CA THR A 86 31.81 -0.89 17.28
C THR A 86 31.68 -0.70 18.78
N ALA A 87 30.78 -1.48 19.38
CA ALA A 87 30.96 -1.86 20.76
C ALA A 87 32.36 -2.48 20.84
N SER A 88 33.25 -1.84 21.60
CA SER A 88 34.43 -2.49 22.15
C SER A 88 33.93 -3.81 22.75
N TYR A 89 34.17 -4.93 22.05
CA TYR A 89 34.07 -6.22 22.70
C TYR A 89 35.14 -6.16 23.78
N GLY A 90 34.69 -5.88 25.01
CA GLY A 90 35.44 -6.23 26.20
C GLY A 90 35.84 -7.70 26.13
N SER A 91 36.67 -8.14 27.06
CA SER A 91 37.07 -9.55 27.19
C SER A 91 35.91 -10.48 26.80
N PRO A 92 36.09 -11.53 25.98
CA PRO A 92 35.01 -12.32 25.36
C PRO A 92 33.95 -12.92 26.31
N ASP A 93 34.11 -12.72 27.61
CA ASP A 93 33.22 -13.11 28.70
C ASP A 93 32.39 -11.95 29.30
N GLU A 94 32.53 -10.70 28.84
CA GLU A 94 31.87 -9.53 29.44
C GLU A 94 30.67 -9.07 28.58
N VAL A 95 29.45 -9.26 29.12
CA VAL A 95 28.21 -8.83 28.45
C VAL A 95 28.17 -7.29 28.40
N PRO A 96 27.94 -6.67 27.23
CA PRO A 96 27.87 -5.22 27.11
C PRO A 96 26.79 -4.59 28.02
N SER A 97 26.96 -3.32 28.37
CA SER A 97 25.93 -2.56 29.09
C SER A 97 24.68 -2.35 28.23
N ALA A 98 23.54 -2.05 28.88
CA ALA A 98 22.28 -1.74 28.19
C ALA A 98 22.37 -0.52 27.26
N GLY A 99 23.26 0.43 27.56
CA GLY A 99 23.47 1.63 26.73
C GLY A 99 23.99 1.34 25.33
N VAL A 100 24.66 0.19 25.11
CA VAL A 100 25.15 -0.19 23.78
C VAL A 100 24.00 -0.46 22.81
N PRO A 101 23.07 -1.40 23.07
CA PRO A 101 21.89 -1.57 22.22
C PRO A 101 20.92 -0.38 22.28
N ALA A 102 20.87 0.37 23.40
CA ALA A 102 20.00 1.54 23.53
C ALA A 102 20.45 2.74 22.66
N ALA A 103 21.74 2.83 22.31
CA ALA A 103 22.31 3.97 21.57
C ALA A 103 21.58 4.27 20.25
N GLY A 104 21.15 3.23 19.53
CA GLY A 104 20.39 3.39 18.29
C GLY A 104 19.07 4.13 18.50
N TYR A 105 18.39 3.89 19.63
CA TYR A 105 17.14 4.56 19.97
C TYR A 105 17.38 6.03 20.37
N HIS A 106 18.45 6.33 21.10
CA HIS A 106 18.83 7.72 21.39
C HIS A 106 19.13 8.51 20.12
N MET A 107 19.92 7.93 19.21
CA MET A 107 20.24 8.55 17.93
C MET A 107 18.98 8.80 17.10
N ALA A 108 18.09 7.80 16.99
CA ALA A 108 16.82 7.94 16.28
C ALA A 108 15.94 9.04 16.89
N TYR A 109 15.79 9.07 18.21
CA TYR A 109 14.98 10.08 18.89
C TYR A 109 15.52 11.50 18.68
N GLN A 110 16.84 11.67 18.73
CA GLN A 110 17.51 12.96 18.55
C GLN A 110 17.50 13.45 17.10
N SER A 111 17.43 12.54 16.12
CA SER A 111 17.36 12.92 14.70
C SER A 111 15.94 13.23 14.21
N MET A 112 14.90 12.84 14.95
CA MET A 112 13.51 13.14 14.59
C MET A 112 13.20 14.64 14.65
N ASP A 113 12.39 15.09 13.68
CA ASP A 113 11.76 16.41 13.73
C ASP A 113 10.90 16.58 14.99
N PRO A 114 10.77 17.81 15.54
CA PRO A 114 10.08 18.04 16.81
C PRO A 114 8.65 17.47 16.89
N ALA A 115 7.87 17.59 15.81
CA ALA A 115 6.50 17.09 15.77
C ALA A 115 6.43 15.55 15.78
N VAL A 116 7.35 14.88 15.07
CA VAL A 116 7.44 13.42 15.05
C VAL A 116 7.93 12.92 16.41
N ARG A 117 8.89 13.63 17.00
CA ARG A 117 9.44 13.34 18.32
C ARG A 117 8.37 13.41 19.40
N GLU A 118 7.55 14.46 19.40
CA GLU A 118 6.42 14.61 20.34
C GLU A 118 5.43 13.45 20.20
N LYS A 119 5.06 13.07 18.97
CA LYS A 119 4.14 11.94 18.74
C LYS A 119 4.69 10.61 19.28
N ASN A 120 6.00 10.39 19.16
CA ASN A 120 6.63 9.12 19.51
C ASN A 120 7.27 9.10 20.92
N SER A 121 7.21 10.21 21.67
CA SER A 121 7.98 10.36 22.92
C SER A 121 7.64 9.28 23.95
N LYS A 122 6.36 8.90 24.06
CA LYS A 122 5.90 7.84 24.97
C LYS A 122 6.64 6.51 24.79
N TYR A 123 7.01 6.15 23.56
CA TYR A 123 7.71 4.90 23.26
C TYR A 123 9.19 5.00 23.64
N TYR A 124 9.85 6.08 23.20
CA TYR A 124 11.27 6.29 23.49
C TYR A 124 11.52 6.49 24.99
N GLU A 125 10.65 7.23 25.69
CA GLU A 125 10.71 7.36 27.15
C GLU A 125 10.57 6.02 27.87
N ARG A 126 9.76 5.09 27.34
CA ARG A 126 9.66 3.74 27.89
C ARG A 126 10.93 2.93 27.62
N ILE A 127 11.46 2.99 26.40
CA ILE A 127 12.72 2.33 26.02
C ILE A 127 13.88 2.81 26.89
N PHE A 128 14.02 4.12 27.11
CA PHE A 128 15.09 4.68 27.95
C PHE A 128 14.92 4.31 29.43
N ARG A 129 13.69 4.15 29.91
CA ARG A 129 13.46 3.63 31.26
C ARG A 129 13.90 2.17 31.38
N ILE A 130 13.62 1.35 30.37
CA ILE A 130 14.09 -0.05 30.32
C ILE A 130 15.61 -0.09 30.28
N GLU A 131 16.27 0.83 29.57
CA GLU A 131 17.73 0.97 29.58
C GLU A 131 18.27 1.23 30.99
N GLU A 132 17.66 2.14 31.75
CA GLU A 132 18.05 2.44 33.14
C GLU A 132 17.82 1.25 34.10
N GLU A 133 16.75 0.48 33.88
CA GLU A 133 16.38 -0.68 34.70
C GLU A 133 17.22 -1.93 34.37
N ALA A 134 17.72 -2.04 33.14
CA ALA A 134 18.40 -3.22 32.62
C ALA A 134 19.88 -3.30 33.07
N PRO A 135 20.30 -4.40 33.73
CA PRO A 135 21.69 -4.57 34.17
C PRO A 135 22.71 -4.64 33.04
N ASN A 136 22.32 -5.17 31.88
CA ASN A 136 23.18 -5.37 30.72
C ASN A 136 22.34 -5.54 29.43
N ALA A 137 23.02 -5.67 28.29
CA ALA A 137 22.40 -5.76 26.98
C ALA A 137 21.40 -6.93 26.82
N ILE A 138 21.68 -8.08 27.45
CA ILE A 138 20.77 -9.25 27.38
C ILE A 138 19.46 -8.93 28.10
N HIS A 139 19.55 -8.36 29.30
CA HIS A 139 18.36 -7.99 30.08
C HIS A 139 17.57 -6.88 29.40
N PHE A 140 18.27 -5.89 28.81
CA PHE A 140 17.63 -4.82 28.05
C PHE A 140 16.77 -5.36 26.91
N ASN A 141 17.33 -6.23 26.07
CA ASN A 141 16.59 -6.83 24.96
C ASN A 141 15.45 -7.73 25.43
N THR A 142 15.65 -8.48 26.52
CA THR A 142 14.60 -9.33 27.09
C THR A 142 13.44 -8.49 27.61
N MET A 143 13.73 -7.43 28.37
CA MET A 143 12.72 -6.52 28.89
C MET A 143 12.02 -5.73 27.79
N LEU A 144 12.72 -5.34 26.71
CA LEU A 144 12.09 -4.70 25.56
C LEU A 144 11.05 -5.59 24.89
N GLU A 145 11.37 -6.87 24.71
CA GLU A 145 10.46 -7.85 24.12
C GLU A 145 9.26 -8.12 25.05
N GLU A 146 9.51 -8.36 26.34
CA GLU A 146 8.46 -8.62 27.33
C GLU A 146 7.53 -7.41 27.57
N ASP A 147 8.06 -6.18 27.48
CA ASP A 147 7.27 -4.96 27.64
C ASP A 147 6.36 -4.70 26.44
N GLY A 148 6.74 -5.15 25.24
CA GLY A 148 5.96 -4.97 24.02
C GLY A 148 6.00 -3.54 23.45
N VAL A 149 6.81 -2.64 24.00
CA VAL A 149 6.91 -1.23 23.53
C VAL A 149 7.24 -1.14 22.03
N LEU A 150 8.09 -2.05 21.52
CA LEU A 150 8.43 -2.08 20.11
C LEU A 150 7.25 -2.52 19.23
N LEU A 151 6.46 -3.49 19.71
CA LEU A 151 5.23 -3.90 19.03
C LEU A 151 4.23 -2.75 18.99
N GLU A 152 4.01 -2.04 20.10
CA GLU A 152 3.08 -0.91 20.14
C GLU A 152 3.55 0.24 19.23
N MET A 153 4.84 0.56 19.27
CA MET A 153 5.47 1.57 18.41
C MET A 153 5.25 1.27 16.92
N SER A 154 5.25 -0.01 16.52
CA SER A 154 4.97 -0.44 15.15
C SER A 154 3.48 -0.55 14.82
N ARG A 155 2.65 -1.02 15.78
CA ARG A 155 1.23 -1.34 15.57
C ARG A 155 0.33 -0.12 15.55
N GLU A 156 0.52 0.83 16.47
CA GLU A 156 -0.38 1.99 16.58
C GLU A 156 -0.46 2.81 15.28
N PRO A 157 0.65 3.16 14.60
CA PRO A 157 0.59 3.90 13.34
C PRO A 157 -0.20 3.15 12.25
N LEU A 158 -0.12 1.82 12.23
CA LEU A 158 -0.88 0.99 11.29
C LEU A 158 -2.38 1.00 11.60
N LEU A 159 -2.74 0.97 12.89
CA LEU A 159 -4.13 1.09 13.32
C LEU A 159 -4.69 2.47 12.97
N GLU A 160 -3.99 3.55 13.31
CA GLU A 160 -4.41 4.92 12.98
C GLU A 160 -4.60 5.09 11.47
N ALA A 161 -3.65 4.64 10.66
CA ALA A 161 -3.74 4.71 9.19
C ALA A 161 -4.93 3.90 8.66
N ALA A 162 -5.20 2.72 9.22
CA ALA A 162 -6.35 1.90 8.85
C ALA A 162 -7.68 2.55 9.27
N GLU A 163 -7.77 3.20 10.43
CA GLU A 163 -8.97 3.94 10.86
C GLU A 163 -9.26 5.14 9.96
N ASP A 164 -8.22 5.90 9.61
CA ASP A 164 -8.33 7.03 8.71
C ASP A 164 -8.78 6.59 7.32
N THR A 165 -8.17 5.53 6.79
CA THR A 165 -8.52 4.98 5.48
C THR A 165 -9.93 4.38 5.50
N LEU A 166 -10.34 3.73 6.59
CA LEU A 166 -11.70 3.21 6.76
C LEU A 166 -12.75 4.32 6.70
N ARG A 167 -12.48 5.44 7.38
CA ARG A 167 -13.36 6.61 7.35
C ARG A 167 -13.45 7.20 5.93
N GLN A 168 -12.31 7.38 5.26
CA GLN A 168 -12.29 7.84 3.86
C GLN A 168 -13.03 6.88 2.92
N ALA A 169 -12.90 5.57 3.14
CA ALA A 169 -13.58 4.56 2.33
C ALA A 169 -15.10 4.62 2.50
N ARG A 170 -15.59 4.86 3.72
CA ARG A 170 -17.02 5.08 4.00
C ARG A 170 -17.55 6.33 3.32
N ASP A 171 -16.81 7.44 3.43
CA ASP A 171 -17.17 8.70 2.77
C ASP A 171 -17.14 8.59 1.24
N ALA A 172 -16.23 7.79 0.71
CA ALA A 172 -16.11 7.49 -0.72
C ALA A 172 -17.04 6.36 -1.20
N HIS A 173 -17.81 5.74 -0.29
CA HIS A 173 -18.66 4.59 -0.58
C HIS A 173 -17.92 3.42 -1.27
N SER A 174 -16.71 3.11 -0.80
CA SER A 174 -15.87 2.04 -1.33
C SER A 174 -15.97 0.78 -0.46
N PRO A 175 -16.85 -0.18 -0.81
CA PRO A 175 -17.15 -1.33 0.06
C PRO A 175 -15.95 -2.27 0.26
N THR A 176 -15.13 -2.44 -0.77
CA THR A 176 -13.94 -3.31 -0.70
C THR A 176 -12.88 -2.71 0.21
N VAL A 177 -12.62 -1.40 0.09
CA VAL A 177 -11.66 -0.72 0.96
C VAL A 177 -12.20 -0.66 2.39
N GLU A 178 -13.47 -0.34 2.60
CA GLU A 178 -14.10 -0.36 3.92
C GLU A 178 -13.92 -1.72 4.62
N TYR A 179 -14.20 -2.81 3.90
CA TYR A 179 -14.03 -4.14 4.45
C TYR A 179 -12.55 -4.48 4.76
N GLN A 180 -11.65 -4.19 3.83
CA GLN A 180 -10.21 -4.41 3.99
C GLN A 180 -9.66 -3.70 5.22
N GLN A 181 -10.00 -2.42 5.39
CA GLN A 181 -9.53 -1.64 6.54
C GLN A 181 -10.17 -2.11 7.84
N GLY A 182 -11.46 -2.49 7.83
CA GLY A 182 -12.11 -3.11 8.99
C GLY A 182 -11.44 -4.42 9.42
N LEU A 183 -11.01 -5.24 8.45
CA LEU A 183 -10.25 -6.47 8.74
C LEU A 183 -8.83 -6.17 9.22
N ALA A 184 -8.14 -5.19 8.64
CA ALA A 184 -6.81 -4.77 9.06
C ALA A 184 -6.82 -4.31 10.52
N LEU A 185 -7.78 -3.47 10.91
CA LEU A 185 -7.96 -3.03 12.30
C LEU A 185 -8.13 -4.21 13.26
N LYS A 186 -9.03 -5.15 12.91
CA LYS A 186 -9.27 -6.34 13.74
C LYS A 186 -8.02 -7.21 13.85
N THR A 187 -7.31 -7.41 12.74
CA THR A 187 -6.13 -8.26 12.66
C THR A 187 -4.98 -7.67 13.45
N TYR A 188 -4.60 -6.42 13.15
CA TYR A 188 -3.47 -5.75 13.81
C TYR A 188 -3.72 -5.58 15.32
N ALA A 189 -4.95 -5.28 15.75
CA ALA A 189 -5.28 -5.19 17.17
C ALA A 189 -5.13 -6.52 17.93
N GLY A 190 -5.22 -7.67 17.23
CA GLY A 190 -5.11 -9.00 17.82
C GLY A 190 -3.72 -9.64 17.74
N VAL A 191 -2.74 -8.98 17.13
CA VAL A 191 -1.37 -9.48 17.02
C VAL A 191 -0.62 -9.30 18.34
N GLU A 192 0.16 -10.31 18.73
CA GLU A 192 0.91 -10.34 20.00
C GLU A 192 2.41 -10.13 19.83
N THR A 193 2.95 -10.26 18.61
CA THR A 193 4.41 -10.13 18.35
C THR A 193 4.72 -9.35 17.08
N ILE A 194 5.93 -8.79 16.98
CA ILE A 194 6.38 -8.07 15.77
C ILE A 194 6.40 -8.97 14.53
N PRO A 195 6.95 -10.21 14.57
CA PRO A 195 6.93 -11.08 13.40
C PRO A 195 5.52 -11.43 12.91
N GLU A 196 4.56 -11.61 13.83
CA GLU A 196 3.15 -11.77 13.47
C GLU A 196 2.59 -10.52 12.82
N LEU A 197 2.97 -9.32 13.30
CA LEU A 197 2.52 -8.06 12.72
C LEU A 197 3.03 -7.90 11.29
N GLU A 198 4.29 -8.25 11.05
CA GLU A 198 4.90 -8.23 9.71
C GLU A 198 4.22 -9.24 8.77
N TYR A 199 4.00 -10.48 9.25
CA TYR A 199 3.31 -11.51 8.49
C TYR A 199 1.88 -11.08 8.11
N GLU A 200 1.11 -10.63 9.09
CA GLU A 200 -0.26 -10.18 8.88
C GLU A 200 -0.33 -8.91 8.02
N GLY A 201 0.63 -7.99 8.20
CA GLY A 201 0.77 -6.80 7.35
C GLY A 201 0.99 -7.16 5.88
N ALA A 202 1.91 -8.09 5.60
CA ALA A 202 2.15 -8.60 4.25
C ALA A 202 0.91 -9.31 3.68
N ARG A 203 0.24 -10.13 4.50
CA ARG A 203 -1.00 -10.82 4.10
C ARG A 203 -2.11 -9.83 3.76
N MET A 204 -2.31 -8.79 4.56
CA MET A 204 -3.31 -7.74 4.29
C MET A 204 -2.98 -6.94 3.03
N ALA A 205 -1.69 -6.62 2.80
CA ALA A 205 -1.26 -5.94 1.58
C ALA A 205 -1.58 -6.78 0.31
N GLU A 206 -1.29 -8.08 0.34
CA GLU A 206 -1.62 -8.99 -0.76
C GLU A 206 -3.14 -9.10 -0.99
N PHE A 207 -3.92 -9.17 0.10
CA PHE A 207 -5.38 -9.19 0.00
C PHE A 207 -5.90 -7.91 -0.65
N SER A 208 -5.39 -6.75 -0.22
CA SER A 208 -5.76 -5.46 -0.79
C SER A 208 -5.42 -5.38 -2.29
N ASN A 209 -4.21 -5.81 -2.68
CA ASN A 209 -3.77 -5.77 -4.08
C ASN A 209 -4.67 -6.61 -5.01
N VAL A 210 -5.11 -7.78 -4.57
CA VAL A 210 -5.96 -8.65 -5.39
C VAL A 210 -7.42 -8.21 -5.36
N GLU A 211 -7.98 -7.98 -4.17
CA GLU A 211 -9.41 -7.69 -3.99
C GLU A 211 -9.77 -6.31 -4.57
N HIS A 212 -8.93 -5.30 -4.38
CA HIS A 212 -9.20 -3.94 -4.88
C HIS A 212 -9.15 -3.87 -6.41
N VAL A 213 -8.12 -4.47 -7.02
CA VAL A 213 -8.00 -4.51 -8.49
C VAL A 213 -9.19 -5.23 -9.10
N TRP A 214 -9.58 -6.36 -8.50
CA TRP A 214 -10.73 -7.10 -8.96
C TRP A 214 -12.03 -6.28 -8.86
N ASP A 215 -12.28 -5.63 -7.72
CA ASP A 215 -13.50 -4.83 -7.54
C ASP A 215 -13.55 -3.64 -8.49
N ALA A 216 -12.43 -2.94 -8.66
CA ALA A 216 -12.32 -1.84 -9.62
C ALA A 216 -12.62 -2.31 -11.05
N MET A 217 -12.07 -3.46 -11.47
CA MET A 217 -12.36 -4.06 -12.77
C MET A 217 -13.83 -4.45 -12.90
N TYR A 218 -14.41 -5.08 -11.87
CA TYR A 218 -15.81 -5.49 -11.88
C TYR A 218 -16.74 -4.28 -12.03
N ILE A 219 -16.58 -3.24 -11.20
CA ILE A 219 -17.37 -2.00 -11.28
C ILE A 219 -17.22 -1.33 -12.65
N HIS A 220 -16.01 -1.29 -13.21
CA HIS A 220 -15.78 -0.73 -14.55
C HIS A 220 -16.54 -1.50 -15.62
N VAL A 221 -16.47 -2.83 -15.57
CA VAL A 221 -17.10 -3.71 -16.57
C VAL A 221 -18.63 -3.66 -16.47
N ILE A 222 -19.21 -3.75 -15.27
CA ILE A 222 -20.68 -3.66 -15.12
C ILE A 222 -21.22 -2.27 -15.47
N GLY A 223 -20.42 -1.22 -15.26
CA GLY A 223 -20.76 0.16 -15.62
C GLY A 223 -20.82 0.42 -17.13
N LEU A 224 -20.35 -0.53 -17.96
CA LEU A 224 -20.30 -0.37 -19.41
C LEU A 224 -21.68 -0.23 -20.05
N LEU A 225 -22.69 -1.01 -19.64
CA LEU A 225 -24.02 -0.94 -20.25
C LEU A 225 -24.69 0.41 -19.98
N PRO A 226 -24.75 0.89 -18.72
CA PRO A 226 -25.36 2.18 -18.43
C PRO A 226 -24.58 3.33 -19.07
N ALA A 227 -23.26 3.23 -19.14
CA ALA A 227 -22.43 4.22 -19.85
C ALA A 227 -22.73 4.27 -21.35
N CYS A 228 -22.96 3.12 -22.01
CA CYS A 228 -23.35 3.09 -23.42
C CYS A 228 -24.75 3.70 -23.65
N ALA A 229 -25.72 3.40 -22.78
CA ALA A 229 -27.05 4.03 -22.82
C ALA A 229 -26.95 5.55 -22.58
N GLN A 230 -26.13 5.97 -21.61
CA GLN A 230 -25.85 7.38 -21.31
C GLN A 230 -25.17 8.10 -22.50
N ALA A 231 -24.29 7.43 -23.23
CA ALA A 231 -23.67 7.97 -24.43
C ALA A 231 -24.70 8.18 -25.55
N ILE A 232 -25.62 7.23 -25.75
CA ILE A 232 -26.73 7.39 -26.71
C ILE A 232 -27.64 8.55 -26.30
N GLU A 233 -27.95 8.70 -25.00
CA GLU A 233 -28.71 9.85 -24.51
C GLU A 233 -28.01 11.18 -24.82
N SER A 234 -26.69 11.25 -24.63
CA SER A 234 -25.94 12.50 -24.74
C SER A 234 -25.53 12.86 -26.17
N PHE A 235 -25.28 11.87 -27.02
CA PHE A 235 -24.73 12.06 -28.37
C PHE A 235 -25.64 11.55 -29.49
N GLY A 236 -26.78 10.96 -29.13
CA GLY A 236 -27.72 10.37 -30.06
C GLY A 236 -27.38 8.93 -30.47
N PRO A 237 -28.34 8.24 -31.11
CA PRO A 237 -28.21 6.83 -31.51
C PRO A 237 -27.46 6.67 -32.84
N GLY A 238 -26.26 7.24 -32.94
CA GLY A 238 -25.37 7.00 -34.07
C GLY A 238 -25.02 5.52 -34.20
N GLU A 239 -24.70 5.07 -35.42
CA GLU A 239 -24.39 3.66 -35.71
C GLU A 239 -23.29 3.11 -34.78
N GLU A 240 -22.25 3.91 -34.51
CA GLU A 240 -21.16 3.54 -33.60
C GLU A 240 -21.65 3.31 -32.16
N ASN A 241 -22.45 4.24 -31.62
CA ASN A 241 -22.95 4.16 -30.24
C ASN A 241 -23.89 2.95 -30.06
N VAL A 242 -24.78 2.73 -31.02
CA VAL A 242 -25.71 1.60 -31.01
C VAL A 242 -24.96 0.28 -31.18
N ALA A 243 -23.99 0.21 -32.09
CA ALA A 243 -23.17 -0.98 -32.29
C ALA A 243 -22.33 -1.30 -31.05
N LYS A 244 -21.77 -0.28 -30.38
CA LYS A 244 -21.05 -0.44 -29.12
C LYS A 244 -21.98 -0.97 -28.03
N LEU A 245 -23.17 -0.38 -27.88
CA LEU A 245 -24.17 -0.85 -26.91
C LEU A 245 -24.53 -2.33 -27.13
N ARG A 246 -24.82 -2.74 -28.36
CA ARG A 246 -25.17 -4.14 -28.70
C ARG A 246 -24.01 -5.10 -28.44
N ARG A 247 -22.78 -4.69 -28.77
CA ARG A 247 -21.57 -5.48 -28.43
C ARG A 247 -21.41 -5.62 -26.92
N SER A 248 -21.58 -4.53 -26.17
CA SER A 248 -21.51 -4.55 -24.71
C SER A 248 -22.62 -5.42 -24.10
N HIS A 249 -23.85 -5.33 -24.60
CA HIS A 249 -24.98 -6.17 -24.18
C HIS A 249 -24.64 -7.66 -24.29
N ARG A 250 -24.15 -8.09 -25.45
CA ARG A 250 -23.74 -9.48 -25.67
C ARG A 250 -22.53 -9.87 -24.85
N PHE A 251 -21.46 -9.05 -24.87
CA PHE A 251 -20.25 -9.32 -24.10
C PHE A 251 -20.54 -9.52 -22.60
N MET A 252 -21.37 -8.66 -22.01
CA MET A 252 -21.71 -8.77 -20.58
C MET A 252 -22.42 -10.07 -20.26
N ALA A 253 -23.32 -10.55 -21.11
CA ALA A 253 -24.01 -11.80 -20.84
C ALA A 253 -23.23 -13.06 -21.26
N ASP A 254 -22.47 -12.99 -22.35
CA ASP A 254 -21.74 -14.12 -22.92
C ASP A 254 -20.40 -14.36 -22.24
N PHE A 255 -19.75 -13.31 -21.74
CA PHE A 255 -18.48 -13.40 -21.05
C PHE A 255 -18.63 -13.22 -19.54
N MET A 256 -19.37 -12.20 -19.11
CA MET A 256 -19.51 -11.91 -17.68
C MET A 256 -20.68 -12.67 -17.03
N GLY A 257 -21.62 -13.22 -17.80
CA GLY A 257 -22.83 -13.83 -17.24
C GLY A 257 -23.80 -12.84 -16.59
N VAL A 258 -23.62 -11.54 -16.86
CA VAL A 258 -24.33 -10.42 -16.21
C VAL A 258 -25.21 -9.72 -17.23
N THR A 259 -26.44 -9.42 -16.86
CA THR A 259 -27.38 -8.63 -17.69
C THR A 259 -27.61 -7.24 -17.10
N TRP A 260 -28.29 -6.37 -17.84
CA TRP A 260 -28.73 -5.06 -17.33
C TRP A 260 -29.47 -5.20 -15.98
N ASN A 261 -30.35 -6.20 -15.85
CA ASN A 261 -31.08 -6.42 -14.60
C ASN A 261 -30.13 -6.78 -13.44
N THR A 262 -29.09 -7.57 -13.70
CA THR A 262 -28.06 -7.89 -12.71
C THR A 262 -27.30 -6.65 -12.26
N VAL A 263 -26.86 -5.81 -13.21
CA VAL A 263 -26.09 -4.58 -12.92
C VAL A 263 -26.84 -3.69 -11.95
N PHE A 264 -28.14 -3.47 -12.18
CA PHE A 264 -28.93 -2.57 -11.34
C PHE A 264 -29.54 -3.21 -10.10
N ARG A 265 -29.47 -4.54 -9.97
CA ARG A 265 -29.77 -5.24 -8.71
C ARG A 265 -28.55 -5.28 -7.79
N ASP A 266 -27.35 -5.05 -8.32
CA ASP A 266 -26.13 -4.99 -7.52
C ASP A 266 -26.19 -3.77 -6.58
N PRO A 267 -26.25 -3.98 -5.25
CA PRO A 267 -26.35 -2.88 -4.29
C PRO A 267 -25.18 -1.90 -4.37
N ARG A 268 -24.00 -2.37 -4.78
CA ARG A 268 -22.79 -1.53 -4.90
C ARG A 268 -22.89 -0.59 -6.07
N TYR A 269 -23.44 -1.09 -7.18
CA TYR A 269 -23.70 -0.26 -8.35
C TYR A 269 -24.75 0.82 -8.04
N LEU A 270 -25.83 0.45 -7.33
CA LEU A 270 -26.82 1.43 -6.89
C LEU A 270 -26.26 2.46 -5.92
N LEU A 271 -25.39 2.06 -4.99
CA LEU A 271 -24.70 2.99 -4.08
C LEU A 271 -23.86 4.01 -4.87
N PHE A 272 -23.03 3.54 -5.81
CA PHE A 272 -22.30 4.42 -6.72
C PHE A 272 -23.24 5.35 -7.51
N TRP A 273 -24.34 4.81 -8.01
CA TRP A 273 -25.30 5.58 -8.80
C TRP A 273 -25.99 6.66 -7.97
N ASN A 274 -26.37 6.36 -6.74
CA ASN A 274 -27.05 7.27 -5.82
C ASN A 274 -26.11 8.35 -5.26
N GLU A 275 -24.91 7.97 -4.81
CA GLU A 275 -24.04 8.86 -4.04
C GLU A 275 -22.99 9.56 -4.91
N VAL A 276 -22.59 8.96 -6.03
CA VAL A 276 -21.51 9.50 -6.88
C VAL A 276 -22.06 10.05 -8.20
N PHE A 277 -22.86 9.27 -8.92
CA PHE A 277 -23.30 9.65 -10.26
C PHE A 277 -24.46 10.65 -10.23
N TRP A 278 -25.53 10.33 -9.51
CA TRP A 278 -26.76 11.12 -9.49
C TRP A 278 -26.56 12.58 -9.08
N PRO A 279 -25.78 12.93 -8.03
CA PRO A 279 -25.51 14.31 -7.67
C PRO A 279 -24.88 15.12 -8.81
N ARG A 280 -24.16 14.45 -9.72
CA ARG A 280 -23.49 15.06 -10.88
C ARG A 280 -24.39 15.19 -12.11
N VAL A 281 -25.59 14.59 -12.13
CA VAL A 281 -26.53 14.76 -13.24
C VAL A 281 -27.03 16.21 -13.27
N PRO A 282 -26.85 16.96 -14.36
CA PRO A 282 -27.23 18.38 -14.43
C PRO A 282 -28.73 18.61 -14.22
N MET A 283 -29.10 19.65 -13.47
CA MET A 283 -30.50 19.96 -13.13
C MET A 283 -31.40 20.14 -14.37
N ASN A 284 -30.88 20.77 -15.43
CA ASN A 284 -31.61 20.92 -16.69
C ASN A 284 -31.94 19.57 -17.34
N LYS A 285 -31.05 18.57 -17.26
CA LYS A 285 -31.34 17.20 -17.74
C LYS A 285 -32.40 16.53 -16.87
N ARG A 286 -32.33 16.68 -15.56
CA ARG A 286 -33.35 16.16 -14.63
C ARG A 286 -34.73 16.69 -14.96
N LEU A 287 -34.85 18.01 -15.17
CA LEU A 287 -36.10 18.67 -15.55
C LEU A 287 -36.60 18.25 -16.93
N LEU A 288 -35.71 18.18 -17.94
CA LEU A 288 -36.05 17.78 -19.31
C LEU A 288 -36.73 16.41 -19.36
N TYR A 289 -36.22 15.45 -18.58
CA TYR A 289 -36.73 14.09 -18.56
C TYR A 289 -37.73 13.80 -17.44
N GLY A 290 -38.00 14.77 -16.56
CA GLY A 290 -38.91 14.59 -15.43
C GLY A 290 -38.42 13.59 -14.37
N VAL A 291 -37.10 13.47 -14.20
CA VAL A 291 -36.47 12.49 -13.31
C VAL A 291 -35.99 13.16 -12.03
N THR A 292 -36.34 12.59 -10.87
CA THR A 292 -36.02 13.16 -9.54
C THR A 292 -35.17 12.26 -8.65
N SER A 293 -34.82 11.04 -9.09
CA SER A 293 -33.93 10.12 -8.35
C SER A 293 -32.96 9.39 -9.29
N ALA A 294 -31.94 8.75 -8.71
CA ALA A 294 -30.99 7.95 -9.47
C ALA A 294 -31.66 6.72 -10.11
N GLU A 295 -32.62 6.10 -9.42
CA GLU A 295 -33.42 5.00 -9.94
C GLU A 295 -34.28 5.45 -11.13
N GLY A 296 -34.92 6.61 -11.02
CA GLY A 296 -35.66 7.19 -12.15
C GLY A 296 -34.74 7.47 -13.34
N TRP A 297 -33.49 7.87 -13.09
CA TRP A 297 -32.51 8.10 -14.16
C TRP A 297 -32.06 6.79 -14.81
N ARG A 298 -31.81 5.76 -14.00
CA ARG A 298 -31.58 4.40 -14.49
C ARG A 298 -32.72 3.93 -15.38
N ASP A 299 -33.96 4.05 -14.89
CA ASP A 299 -35.14 3.52 -15.57
C ASP A 299 -35.35 4.25 -16.90
N LEU A 300 -35.15 5.57 -16.92
CA LEU A 300 -35.09 6.36 -18.15
C LEU A 300 -34.02 5.84 -19.12
N LEU A 301 -32.78 5.64 -18.66
CA LEU A 301 -31.68 5.12 -19.50
C LEU A 301 -32.02 3.76 -20.09
N ARG A 302 -32.65 2.89 -19.29
CA ARG A 302 -33.10 1.59 -19.73
C ARG A 302 -34.16 1.72 -20.84
N GLU A 303 -35.28 2.34 -20.50
CA GLU A 303 -36.48 2.34 -21.33
C GLU A 303 -36.30 3.11 -22.63
N LYS A 304 -35.54 4.21 -22.61
CA LYS A 304 -35.39 5.10 -23.76
C LYS A 304 -34.09 4.89 -24.55
N PHE A 305 -33.03 4.43 -23.89
CA PHE A 305 -31.68 4.46 -24.47
C PHE A 305 -30.97 3.10 -24.47
N TYR A 306 -31.57 2.07 -23.86
CA TYR A 306 -31.06 0.70 -23.89
C TYR A 306 -32.02 -0.24 -24.63
N ASP A 307 -33.20 -0.48 -24.06
CA ASP A 307 -34.19 -1.47 -24.53
C ASP A 307 -34.53 -1.31 -26.03
N PRO A 308 -34.76 -0.09 -26.57
CA PRO A 308 -35.09 0.08 -27.99
C PRO A 308 -34.02 -0.43 -28.95
N PHE A 309 -32.77 -0.47 -28.52
CA PHE A 309 -31.62 -0.81 -29.35
C PHE A 309 -31.16 -2.25 -29.22
N VAL A 310 -31.61 -2.97 -28.17
CA VAL A 310 -31.22 -4.36 -27.91
C VAL A 310 -32.40 -5.34 -27.94
N LYS A 311 -33.64 -4.87 -27.99
CA LYS A 311 -34.85 -5.74 -28.02
C LYS A 311 -34.89 -6.77 -29.16
N ASP A 312 -34.22 -6.47 -30.28
CA ASP A 312 -34.17 -7.32 -31.47
C ASP A 312 -32.90 -8.18 -31.52
N GLU A 313 -31.99 -8.02 -30.56
CA GLU A 313 -30.83 -8.91 -30.41
C GLU A 313 -31.27 -10.28 -29.86
N PRO A 314 -30.49 -11.35 -30.11
CA PRO A 314 -30.74 -12.64 -29.51
C PRO A 314 -30.90 -12.52 -27.98
N PRO A 315 -31.86 -13.23 -27.37
CA PRO A 315 -32.07 -13.15 -25.93
C PRO A 315 -30.80 -13.63 -25.23
N VAL A 316 -30.36 -12.82 -24.27
CA VAL A 316 -29.24 -13.15 -23.39
C VAL A 316 -29.76 -13.54 -22.01
N SER A 317 -29.09 -14.51 -21.37
CA SER A 317 -29.43 -14.97 -20.02
C SER A 317 -28.31 -14.68 -19.03
N GLU A 318 -28.70 -14.47 -17.77
CA GLU A 318 -27.75 -14.48 -16.66
C GLU A 318 -27.16 -15.88 -16.50
N ASP A 319 -25.85 -15.97 -16.31
CA ASP A 319 -25.15 -17.23 -16.06
C ASP A 319 -23.88 -16.94 -15.27
N THR A 320 -24.01 -17.01 -13.94
CA THR A 320 -22.94 -16.70 -13.00
C THR A 320 -21.73 -17.65 -13.11
N GLY A 321 -21.88 -18.80 -13.80
CA GLY A 321 -20.80 -19.73 -14.09
C GLY A 321 -19.89 -19.32 -15.25
N LYS A 322 -20.27 -18.33 -16.07
CA LYS A 322 -19.45 -17.86 -17.21
C LYS A 322 -18.28 -16.97 -16.80
N SER A 323 -18.43 -16.26 -15.69
CA SER A 323 -17.41 -15.37 -15.15
C SER A 323 -16.97 -15.89 -13.82
N LEU A 324 -15.78 -16.48 -13.80
CA LEU A 324 -15.18 -17.04 -12.62
C LEU A 324 -13.93 -16.26 -12.25
N VAL A 325 -13.78 -16.06 -10.95
CA VAL A 325 -12.64 -15.37 -10.36
C VAL A 325 -11.96 -16.37 -9.48
N ARG A 326 -10.67 -16.58 -9.75
CA ARG A 326 -9.88 -17.44 -8.90
C ARG A 326 -9.41 -16.64 -7.70
N PHE A 327 -9.89 -17.04 -6.53
CA PHE A 327 -9.47 -16.50 -5.25
C PHE A 327 -8.81 -17.64 -4.45
N TRP A 328 -7.52 -17.51 -4.15
CA TRP A 328 -6.72 -18.51 -3.43
C TRP A 328 -6.93 -19.95 -3.92
N ARG A 329 -6.81 -20.16 -5.24
CA ARG A 329 -6.97 -21.46 -5.94
C ARG A 329 -8.40 -21.96 -6.15
N LYS A 330 -9.42 -21.37 -5.51
CA LYS A 330 -10.84 -21.70 -5.75
C LYS A 330 -11.48 -20.73 -6.72
N GLU A 331 -12.33 -21.24 -7.60
CA GLU A 331 -13.07 -20.44 -8.58
C GLU A 331 -14.44 -20.09 -8.00
N TYR A 332 -14.76 -18.80 -8.00
CA TYR A 332 -16.03 -18.29 -7.54
C TYR A 332 -16.70 -17.50 -8.65
N PRO A 333 -18.05 -17.54 -8.76
CA PRO A 333 -18.77 -16.63 -9.63
C PRO A 333 -18.40 -15.19 -9.34
N SER A 334 -18.02 -14.42 -10.36
CA SER A 334 -17.59 -13.01 -10.23
C SER A 334 -18.58 -12.17 -9.43
N VAL A 335 -19.87 -12.39 -9.63
CA VAL A 335 -20.94 -11.65 -8.93
C VAL A 335 -21.01 -11.94 -7.42
N GLU A 336 -20.44 -13.06 -6.97
CA GLU A 336 -20.46 -13.50 -5.57
C GLU A 336 -19.17 -13.16 -4.81
N VAL A 337 -18.07 -12.83 -5.50
CA VAL A 337 -16.74 -12.69 -4.90
C VAL A 337 -16.71 -11.71 -3.72
N LEU A 338 -17.31 -10.52 -3.81
CA LEU A 338 -17.34 -9.61 -2.64
C LEU A 338 -18.32 -10.05 -1.56
N GLY A 339 -19.38 -10.78 -1.92
CA GLY A 339 -20.28 -11.38 -0.93
C GLY A 339 -19.55 -12.40 -0.03
N LEU A 340 -18.50 -13.03 -0.56
CA LEU A 340 -17.59 -13.90 0.19
C LEU A 340 -16.66 -13.12 1.12
N LEU A 341 -16.34 -11.87 0.77
CA LEU A 341 -15.55 -10.99 1.62
C LEU A 341 -16.39 -10.50 2.81
N GLY A 342 -17.66 -10.12 2.57
CA GLY A 342 -18.56 -9.65 3.62
C GLY A 342 -19.08 -10.73 4.60
N ARG A 343 -18.83 -12.03 4.35
CA ARG A 343 -19.32 -13.14 5.20
C ARG A 343 -18.15 -13.93 5.79
N SER A 344 -18.04 -13.87 7.12
CA SER A 344 -17.10 -14.70 7.88
C SER A 344 -17.70 -16.09 8.14
N PRO A 345 -16.89 -17.18 8.13
CA PRO A 345 -15.48 -17.19 7.73
C PRO A 345 -15.33 -17.14 6.22
N ARG A 346 -14.29 -16.42 5.76
CA ARG A 346 -13.80 -16.55 4.38
C ARG A 346 -13.54 -18.03 4.10
N PRO A 347 -13.62 -18.49 2.84
CA PRO A 347 -13.06 -19.78 2.48
C PRO A 347 -11.59 -19.82 2.97
N PRO A 348 -11.19 -20.84 3.75
CA PRO A 348 -9.81 -20.95 4.21
C PRO A 348 -8.87 -20.99 3.00
N VAL A 349 -7.72 -20.34 3.13
CA VAL A 349 -6.62 -20.46 2.16
C VAL A 349 -6.06 -21.87 2.32
N GLU A 350 -6.43 -22.77 1.42
CA GLU A 350 -5.89 -24.13 1.38
C GLU A 350 -4.49 -24.08 0.77
N LEU A 351 -3.49 -24.04 1.65
CA LEU A 351 -2.07 -24.17 1.32
C LEU A 351 -1.71 -25.66 1.26
N ASP A 352 -2.19 -26.37 0.24
CA ASP A 352 -1.63 -27.68 -0.15
C ASP A 352 -0.34 -27.50 -0.97
#